data_AF-A0A2V9AJT9-F1
#
_entry.id   AF-A0A2V9AJT9-F1
#
_cell.length_a   1.000
_cell.length_b   1.000
_cell.length_c   1.000
_cell.angle_alpha   90.00
_cell.angle_beta   90.00
_cell.angle_gamma   90.00
#
_symmetry.space_group_name_H-M   'P 1'
#
loop_
_entity.id
_entity.type
_entity.pdbx_description
1 polymer ?
#
loop_
_entity_poly.entity_id
_entity_poly.type
_entity_poly.pdbx_seq_one_letter_code
_entity_poly.pdbx_strand_id
1 'polypeptide(L)'
;GAHGVHLQRAHLINNAPPGPGAIGPRRPFPKISFVPGTVFPSSVNVASATFPVSTINLLENSAQSWYDAGYVNLRRRYSHGLSFLANYTFSKNLSDAPDFRSPMFESSIPQNNSDLRAEKAAACDVKHRFAMSLVYDIPAATAEGLANLFTRNWHLSTIYQVQSGFPLTISVFGDTANSGVVLGENPIRANVTGQPIFGAGTHTADAWFNTAAFATPAAFTFGDVGRNTVYGPGMQTLDFAVAREFSWAERTRFQFRAEFFNALNHVNLGTPDRFVNTPQFGTITEAATPGRQIQLSARVSF
;
A
#
# COMPACT_ATOMS: atom_id res chain seq x y z
N GLY A 1 2.76 -21.16 -5.99
CA GLY A 1 2.41 -20.40 -4.79
C GLY A 1 3.47 -20.59 -3.72
N ALA A 2 3.37 -19.84 -2.63
CA ALA A 2 4.14 -19.97 -1.42
C ALA A 2 3.18 -19.93 -0.21
N HIS A 3 3.54 -20.64 0.86
CA HIS A 3 2.79 -20.66 2.10
C HIS A 3 3.76 -20.38 3.25
N GLY A 4 3.52 -19.28 3.97
CA GLY A 4 4.27 -18.91 5.16
C GLY A 4 3.57 -19.44 6.40
N VAL A 5 4.35 -20.02 7.32
CA VAL A 5 3.90 -20.43 8.64
C VAL A 5 4.87 -19.89 9.69
N HIS A 6 4.39 -19.74 10.93
CA HIS A 6 5.18 -19.17 12.02
C HIS A 6 5.71 -17.75 11.73
N LEU A 7 4.89 -16.96 11.05
CA LEU A 7 5.19 -15.56 10.80
C LEU A 7 4.88 -14.73 12.04
N GLN A 8 5.56 -13.59 12.16
CA GLN A 8 5.37 -12.69 13.28
C GLN A 8 3.97 -12.08 13.27
N ARG A 9 3.36 -11.98 14.45
CA ARG A 9 2.11 -11.29 14.75
C ARG A 9 2.28 -10.47 16.02
N ALA A 10 1.67 -9.29 16.04
CA ALA A 10 1.41 -8.53 17.25
C ALA A 10 -0.05 -8.69 17.67
N HIS A 11 -0.30 -8.93 18.96
CA HIS A 11 -1.64 -8.89 19.53
C HIS A 11 -1.62 -8.36 20.97
N LEU A 12 -2.67 -7.63 21.34
CA LEU A 12 -2.80 -6.99 22.64
C LEU A 12 -3.54 -7.91 23.61
N ILE A 13 -2.83 -8.87 24.19
CA ILE A 13 -3.42 -9.92 25.05
C ILE A 13 -4.06 -9.38 26.33
N ASN A 14 -3.77 -8.13 26.70
CA ASN A 14 -4.36 -7.49 27.87
C ASN A 14 -5.44 -6.46 27.54
N ASN A 15 -5.92 -6.39 26.29
CA ASN A 15 -7.05 -5.52 25.97
C ASN A 15 -8.32 -6.00 26.68
N ALA A 16 -9.12 -5.04 27.12
CA ALA A 16 -10.42 -5.33 27.70
C ALA A 16 -11.38 -5.79 26.59
N PRO A 17 -12.29 -6.73 26.87
CA PRO A 17 -13.41 -6.99 25.97
C PRO A 17 -14.25 -5.71 25.80
N PRO A 18 -14.91 -5.50 24.65
CA PRO A 18 -15.73 -4.30 24.44
C PRO A 18 -16.75 -4.11 25.56
N GLY A 19 -16.89 -2.89 26.06
CA GLY A 19 -17.79 -2.62 27.17
C GLY A 19 -17.70 -1.21 27.74
N PRO A 20 -18.73 -0.75 28.46
CA PRO A 20 -18.73 0.54 29.12
C PRO A 20 -17.80 0.57 30.34
N GLY A 21 -17.56 1.78 30.86
CA GLY A 21 -16.82 1.99 32.09
C GLY A 21 -15.29 1.90 31.94
N ALA A 22 -14.60 1.95 33.09
CA ALA A 22 -13.14 1.97 33.14
C ALA A 22 -12.52 0.73 32.49
N ILE A 23 -11.48 0.93 31.68
CA ILE A 23 -10.79 -0.15 30.96
C ILE A 23 -10.05 -1.09 31.93
N GLY A 24 -9.34 -0.52 32.92
CA GLY A 24 -8.46 -1.26 33.82
C GLY A 24 -9.10 -2.51 34.45
N PRO A 25 -10.25 -2.40 35.13
CA PRO A 25 -10.94 -3.54 35.75
C PRO A 25 -11.42 -4.61 34.78
N ARG A 26 -11.62 -4.28 33.50
CA ARG A 26 -12.07 -5.22 32.46
C ARG A 26 -10.90 -5.94 31.78
N ARG A 27 -9.65 -5.52 32.02
CA ARG A 27 -8.47 -6.18 31.42
C ARG A 27 -8.32 -7.61 31.98
N PRO A 28 -7.94 -8.60 31.16
CA PRO A 28 -7.68 -9.97 31.62
C PRO A 28 -6.62 -10.06 32.72
N PHE A 29 -5.56 -9.24 32.61
CA PHE A 29 -4.45 -9.13 33.55
C PHE A 29 -4.42 -7.68 34.10
N PRO A 30 -5.30 -7.32 35.07
CA PRO A 30 -5.43 -5.93 35.53
C PRO A 30 -4.24 -5.50 36.42
N LYS A 31 -3.54 -6.47 37.01
CA LYS A 31 -2.42 -6.25 37.92
C LYS A 31 -1.35 -7.31 37.73
N ILE A 32 -0.10 -6.95 38.03
CA ILE A 32 1.02 -7.88 38.17
C ILE A 32 1.68 -7.65 39.54
N SER A 33 2.23 -8.71 40.11
CA SER A 33 2.91 -8.66 41.41
C SER A 33 4.27 -9.34 41.31
N PHE A 34 5.20 -8.95 42.18
CA PHE A 34 6.45 -9.68 42.32
C PHE A 34 6.20 -11.12 42.77
N VAL A 35 7.08 -12.04 42.37
CA VAL A 35 7.02 -13.44 42.80
C VAL A 35 7.19 -13.51 44.31
N PRO A 36 6.46 -14.38 45.03
CA PRO A 36 6.66 -14.58 46.46
C PRO A 36 8.15 -14.82 46.81
N GLY A 37 8.65 -14.14 47.83
CA GLY A 37 10.05 -14.24 48.25
C GLY A 37 11.05 -13.36 47.49
N THR A 38 10.59 -12.45 46.62
CA THR A 38 11.47 -11.47 45.98
C THR A 38 12.16 -10.59 47.03
N VAL A 39 13.49 -10.63 47.07
CA VAL A 39 14.32 -9.79 47.94
C VAL A 39 14.87 -8.61 47.14
N PHE A 40 14.65 -7.39 47.63
CA PHE A 40 15.20 -6.17 47.04
C PHE A 40 16.44 -5.70 47.80
N PRO A 41 17.40 -5.04 47.15
CA PRO A 41 18.51 -4.37 47.84
C PRO A 41 17.97 -3.37 48.87
N SER A 42 18.68 -3.19 50.00
CA SER A 42 18.27 -2.26 51.08
C SER A 42 18.18 -0.80 50.63
N SER A 43 18.77 -0.46 49.47
CA SER A 43 18.68 0.86 48.83
C SER A 43 17.39 1.08 48.03
N VAL A 44 16.54 0.07 47.83
CA VAL A 44 15.30 0.16 47.05
C VAL A 44 14.09 0.16 47.99
N ASN A 45 13.35 1.27 48.02
CA ASN A 45 12.07 1.35 48.73
C ASN A 45 10.92 0.92 47.81
N VAL A 46 10.30 -0.22 48.10
CA VAL A 46 9.18 -0.77 47.31
C VAL A 46 7.87 -0.20 47.83
N ALA A 47 7.31 0.78 47.12
CA ALA A 47 6.05 1.43 47.51
C ALA A 47 4.81 0.53 47.38
N SER A 48 4.83 -0.45 46.47
CA SER A 48 3.80 -1.47 46.32
C SER A 48 4.42 -2.72 45.73
N ALA A 49 3.96 -3.90 46.13
CA ALA A 49 4.34 -5.17 45.52
C ALA A 49 3.42 -5.57 44.35
N THR A 50 2.35 -4.81 44.11
CA THR A 50 1.35 -5.04 43.06
C THR A 50 1.09 -3.77 42.28
N PHE A 51 1.15 -3.86 40.95
CA PHE A 51 1.08 -2.73 40.04
C PHE A 51 -0.02 -2.92 39.02
N PRO A 52 -0.75 -1.86 38.63
CA PRO A 52 -1.70 -1.95 37.54
C PRO A 52 -0.96 -2.22 36.23
N VAL A 53 -1.54 -3.07 35.38
CA VAL A 53 -1.00 -3.36 34.06
C VAL A 53 -1.90 -2.71 33.01
N SER A 54 -1.29 -1.95 32.12
CA SER A 54 -1.97 -1.37 30.96
C SER A 54 -1.97 -2.38 29.81
N THR A 55 -1.47 -2.01 28.65
CA THR A 55 -1.44 -2.88 27.48
C THR A 55 -0.23 -3.81 27.54
N ILE A 56 -0.46 -5.11 27.29
CA ILE A 56 0.61 -6.08 27.02
C ILE A 56 0.57 -6.37 25.52
N ASN A 57 1.60 -5.96 24.79
CA ASN A 57 1.78 -6.33 23.40
C ASN A 57 2.63 -7.60 23.33
N LEU A 58 2.02 -8.70 22.93
CA LEU A 58 2.72 -9.96 22.72
C LEU A 58 3.11 -10.07 21.24
N LEU A 59 4.40 -10.28 21.01
CA LEU A 59 4.95 -10.57 19.69
C LEU A 59 5.20 -12.07 19.62
N GLU A 60 4.51 -12.75 18.72
CA GLU A 60 4.56 -14.20 18.58
C GLU A 60 4.70 -14.62 17.13
N ASN A 61 5.17 -15.86 16.90
CA ASN A 61 5.36 -16.44 15.57
C ASN A 61 4.21 -17.41 15.27
N SER A 62 2.99 -16.88 15.19
CA SER A 62 1.74 -17.65 15.04
C SER A 62 1.02 -17.41 13.71
N ALA A 63 1.42 -16.40 12.93
CA ALA A 63 0.73 -16.01 11.70
C ALA A 63 1.09 -16.89 10.50
N GLN A 64 0.20 -16.82 9.51
CA GLN A 64 0.28 -17.56 8.26
C GLN A 64 -0.01 -16.65 7.08
N SER A 65 0.63 -16.94 5.94
CA SER A 65 0.38 -16.26 4.68
C SER A 65 0.24 -17.23 3.53
N TRP A 66 -0.61 -16.89 2.56
CA TRP A 66 -0.87 -17.68 1.37
C TRP A 66 -0.66 -16.79 0.15
N TYR A 67 0.29 -17.16 -0.70
CA TYR A 67 0.62 -16.40 -1.89
C TYR A 67 0.50 -17.28 -3.14
N ASP A 68 -0.38 -16.89 -4.06
CA ASP A 68 -0.48 -17.51 -5.38
C ASP A 68 -0.26 -16.47 -6.46
N ALA A 69 0.57 -16.79 -7.44
CA ALA A 69 0.87 -15.87 -8.52
C ALA A 69 1.18 -16.60 -9.82
N GLY A 70 0.93 -15.92 -10.92
CA GLY A 70 1.32 -16.32 -12.26
C GLY A 70 1.80 -15.10 -13.02
N TYR A 71 2.71 -15.30 -13.97
CA TYR A 71 3.18 -14.21 -14.81
C TYR A 71 3.35 -14.65 -16.26
N VAL A 72 3.19 -13.69 -17.16
CA VAL A 72 3.45 -13.83 -18.58
C VAL A 72 4.54 -12.82 -18.94
N ASN A 73 5.62 -13.33 -19.51
CA ASN A 73 6.71 -12.52 -20.05
C ASN A 73 6.70 -12.58 -21.57
N LEU A 74 6.67 -11.41 -22.21
CA LEU A 74 6.82 -11.25 -23.65
C LEU A 74 8.08 -10.44 -23.93
N ARG A 75 8.98 -11.00 -24.72
CA ARG A 75 10.23 -10.37 -25.08
C ARG A 75 10.45 -10.42 -26.58
N ARG A 76 10.63 -9.24 -27.18
CA ARG A 76 11.18 -9.10 -28.52
C ARG A 76 12.61 -8.59 -28.40
N ARG A 77 13.56 -9.40 -28.85
CA ARG A 77 14.95 -8.95 -29.04
C ARG A 77 15.00 -7.93 -30.18
N TYR A 78 15.99 -7.05 -30.14
CA TYR A 78 16.17 -6.00 -31.13
C TYR A 78 16.12 -6.56 -32.56
N SER A 79 15.15 -6.07 -33.34
CA SER A 79 14.97 -6.43 -34.74
C SER A 79 14.21 -5.33 -35.46
N HIS A 80 14.80 -4.84 -36.56
CA HIS A 80 14.27 -3.74 -37.37
C HIS A 80 14.00 -2.48 -36.53
N GLY A 81 14.97 -2.07 -35.72
CA GLY A 81 14.87 -0.89 -34.86
C GLY A 81 14.04 -1.10 -33.59
N LEU A 82 13.27 -2.17 -33.45
CA LEU A 82 12.36 -2.38 -32.31
C LEU A 82 12.86 -3.45 -31.33
N SER A 83 12.87 -3.11 -30.05
CA SER A 83 13.06 -4.03 -28.92
C SER A 83 12.02 -3.75 -27.84
N PHE A 84 11.45 -4.79 -27.23
CA PHE A 84 10.57 -4.58 -26.07
C PHE A 84 10.60 -5.77 -25.09
N LEU A 85 10.23 -5.45 -23.85
CA LEU A 85 10.00 -6.39 -22.77
C LEU A 85 8.68 -6.00 -22.09
N ALA A 86 7.72 -6.92 -22.07
CA ALA A 86 6.45 -6.74 -21.38
C ALA A 86 6.24 -7.88 -20.36
N ASN A 87 5.78 -7.52 -19.18
CA ASN A 87 5.49 -8.43 -18.08
C ASN A 87 4.08 -8.16 -17.58
N TYR A 88 3.30 -9.22 -17.47
CA TYR A 88 2.04 -9.20 -16.75
C TYR A 88 2.13 -10.17 -15.58
N THR A 89 1.79 -9.72 -14.39
CA THR A 89 1.74 -10.55 -13.19
C THR A 89 0.32 -10.49 -12.62
N PHE A 90 -0.25 -11.66 -12.39
CA PHE A 90 -1.39 -11.85 -11.51
C PHE A 90 -0.90 -12.35 -10.16
N SER A 91 -1.39 -11.78 -9.06
CA SER A 91 -1.08 -12.29 -7.73
C SER A 91 -2.28 -12.27 -6.80
N LYS A 92 -2.23 -13.11 -5.78
CA LYS A 92 -3.18 -13.18 -4.67
C LYS A 92 -2.38 -13.44 -3.40
N ASN A 93 -2.25 -12.40 -2.58
CA ASN A 93 -1.55 -12.46 -1.31
C ASN A 93 -2.53 -12.35 -0.14
N LEU A 94 -2.65 -13.39 0.68
CA LEU A 94 -3.46 -13.40 1.89
C LEU A 94 -2.56 -13.53 3.12
N SER A 95 -2.94 -12.86 4.21
CA SER A 95 -2.30 -13.00 5.53
C SER A 95 -3.39 -13.05 6.59
N ASP A 96 -3.16 -13.75 7.70
CA ASP A 96 -4.02 -13.69 8.89
C ASP A 96 -3.43 -12.80 9.99
N ALA A 97 -2.34 -12.08 9.73
CA ALA A 97 -1.82 -11.04 10.61
C ALA A 97 -1.94 -9.67 9.94
N PRO A 98 -2.35 -8.63 10.69
CA PRO A 98 -2.18 -7.25 10.26
C PRO A 98 -0.70 -6.94 10.02
N ASP A 99 -0.42 -6.09 9.04
CA ASP A 99 0.95 -5.84 8.57
C ASP A 99 1.59 -4.64 9.29
N PHE A 100 2.81 -4.82 9.78
CA PHE A 100 3.54 -3.77 10.52
C PHE A 100 4.10 -2.74 9.53
N ARG A 101 3.66 -1.48 9.63
CA ARG A 101 3.98 -0.39 8.68
C ARG A 101 3.48 -0.70 7.26
N SER A 102 2.27 -1.24 7.17
CA SER A 102 1.61 -1.45 5.89
C SER A 102 1.58 -0.17 5.05
N PRO A 103 1.92 -0.22 3.74
CA PRO A 103 1.68 0.89 2.82
C PRO A 103 0.17 1.23 2.69
N MET A 104 -0.71 0.38 3.22
CA MET A 104 -2.16 0.58 3.29
C MET A 104 -2.60 1.33 4.55
N PHE A 105 -1.66 1.79 5.39
CA PHE A 105 -1.90 2.49 6.65
C PHE A 105 -2.82 1.71 7.60
N GLU A 106 -2.75 0.37 7.54
CA GLU A 106 -3.51 -0.53 8.38
C GLU A 106 -3.01 -0.53 9.83
N SER A 107 -3.88 -0.89 10.77
CA SER A 107 -3.46 -1.12 12.16
C SER A 107 -2.52 -2.33 12.25
N SER A 108 -1.51 -2.26 13.11
CA SER A 108 -0.54 -3.35 13.30
C SER A 108 -1.02 -4.45 14.26
N ILE A 109 -2.24 -4.31 14.78
CA ILE A 109 -2.86 -5.18 15.79
C ILE A 109 -4.26 -5.60 15.34
N PRO A 110 -4.74 -6.79 15.77
CA PRO A 110 -6.06 -7.27 15.42
C PRO A 110 -7.16 -6.43 16.07
N GLN A 111 -8.36 -6.46 15.48
CA GLN A 111 -9.55 -5.88 16.11
C GLN A 111 -9.90 -6.64 17.41
N ASN A 112 -9.92 -7.96 17.32
CA ASN A 112 -10.33 -8.85 18.40
C ASN A 112 -9.21 -9.83 18.72
N ASN A 113 -8.54 -9.62 19.86
CA ASN A 113 -7.43 -10.46 20.31
C ASN A 113 -7.86 -11.90 20.64
N SER A 114 -9.16 -12.15 20.85
CA SER A 114 -9.72 -13.48 21.10
C SER A 114 -10.15 -14.20 19.81
N ASP A 115 -10.18 -13.52 18.67
CA ASP A 115 -10.52 -14.10 17.37
C ASP A 115 -9.55 -13.62 16.28
N LEU A 116 -8.34 -14.19 16.31
CA LEU A 116 -7.30 -13.90 15.32
C LEU A 116 -7.63 -14.49 13.93
N ARG A 117 -8.63 -15.37 13.81
CA ARG A 117 -9.01 -15.95 12.52
C ARG A 117 -9.75 -14.94 11.65
N ALA A 118 -10.49 -14.02 12.28
CA ALA A 118 -11.17 -12.89 11.62
C ALA A 118 -10.21 -11.85 11.00
N GLU A 119 -8.90 -12.04 11.20
CA GLU A 119 -7.87 -11.26 10.53
C GLU A 119 -7.54 -11.84 9.15
N LYS A 120 -7.89 -13.08 8.78
CA LYS A 120 -7.53 -13.60 7.46
C LYS A 120 -8.13 -12.76 6.31
N ALA A 121 -7.26 -12.12 5.53
CA ALA A 121 -7.66 -11.26 4.43
C ALA A 121 -6.53 -11.01 3.42
N ALA A 122 -6.82 -10.24 2.36
CA ALA A 122 -5.79 -9.74 1.46
C ALA A 122 -4.75 -8.92 2.25
N ALA A 123 -3.48 -9.18 1.97
CA ALA A 123 -2.35 -8.42 2.53
C ALA A 123 -1.95 -7.30 1.55
N CYS A 124 -0.67 -6.91 1.50
CA CYS A 124 -0.09 -6.11 0.41
C CYS A 124 -0.24 -6.84 -0.95
N ASP A 125 -1.45 -6.84 -1.49
CA ASP A 125 -1.88 -7.61 -2.67
C ASP A 125 -2.10 -6.68 -3.86
N VAL A 126 -1.17 -6.70 -4.80
CA VAL A 126 -1.35 -6.07 -6.11
C VAL A 126 -1.79 -7.15 -7.07
N LYS A 127 -3.11 -7.30 -7.20
CA LYS A 127 -3.72 -8.40 -7.94
C LYS A 127 -3.31 -8.44 -9.41
N HIS A 128 -3.25 -7.29 -10.07
CA HIS A 128 -2.84 -7.19 -11.47
C HIS A 128 -1.75 -6.14 -11.61
N ARG A 129 -0.63 -6.50 -12.24
CA ARG A 129 0.43 -5.55 -12.58
C ARG A 129 0.95 -5.82 -13.98
N PHE A 130 0.95 -4.81 -14.82
CA PHE A 130 1.57 -4.81 -16.14
C PHE A 130 2.70 -3.80 -16.18
N ALA A 131 3.84 -4.20 -16.71
CA ALA A 131 4.98 -3.32 -16.94
C ALA A 131 5.61 -3.63 -18.30
N MET A 132 5.81 -2.59 -19.10
CA MET A 132 6.41 -2.68 -20.43
C MET A 132 7.55 -1.68 -20.57
N SER A 133 8.64 -2.12 -21.18
CA SER A 133 9.72 -1.26 -21.67
C SER A 133 9.88 -1.47 -23.17
N LEU A 134 9.83 -0.39 -23.94
CA LEU A 134 9.93 -0.39 -25.39
C LEU A 134 11.03 0.58 -25.81
N VAL A 135 11.87 0.15 -26.75
CA VAL A 135 12.86 0.99 -27.43
C VAL A 135 12.65 0.84 -28.93
N TYR A 136 12.54 1.97 -29.63
CA TYR A 136 12.38 2.01 -31.06
C TYR A 136 13.35 3.02 -31.70
N ASP A 137 14.24 2.53 -32.54
CA ASP A 137 15.12 3.33 -33.38
C ASP A 137 14.37 3.68 -34.65
N ILE A 138 14.08 4.97 -34.83
CA ILE A 138 13.30 5.47 -35.95
C ILE A 138 14.19 5.48 -37.20
N PRO A 139 13.83 4.76 -38.27
CA PRO A 139 14.55 4.83 -39.53
C PRO A 139 14.52 6.26 -40.09
N ALA A 140 15.61 6.69 -40.73
CA ALA A 140 15.64 7.97 -41.41
C ALA A 140 14.54 8.03 -42.51
N ALA A 141 13.88 9.17 -42.65
CA ALA A 141 12.79 9.32 -43.62
C ALA A 141 13.28 9.29 -45.07
N THR A 142 14.53 9.73 -45.30
CA THR A 142 15.21 9.67 -46.59
C THR A 142 16.64 9.17 -46.40
N ALA A 143 17.19 8.50 -47.41
CA ALA A 143 18.58 8.05 -47.39
C ALA A 143 19.58 9.19 -47.64
N GLU A 144 19.15 10.27 -48.31
CA GLU A 144 20.03 11.34 -48.77
C GLU A 144 19.47 12.75 -48.49
N GLY A 145 20.35 13.74 -48.63
CA GLY A 145 20.02 15.16 -48.52
C GLY A 145 19.89 15.69 -47.09
N LEU A 146 19.49 16.96 -46.98
CA LEU A 146 19.29 17.65 -45.69
C LEU A 146 18.23 16.97 -44.82
N ALA A 147 17.21 16.36 -45.43
CA ALA A 147 16.17 15.62 -44.70
C ALA A 147 16.73 14.42 -43.94
N ASN A 148 17.69 13.67 -44.51
CA ASN A 148 18.37 12.57 -43.81
C ASN A 148 19.13 13.09 -42.59
N LEU A 149 19.82 14.24 -42.72
CA LEU A 149 20.57 14.84 -41.63
C LEU A 149 19.68 15.04 -40.40
N PHE A 150 18.46 15.57 -40.56
CA PHE A 150 17.52 15.85 -39.46
C PHE A 150 16.73 14.63 -38.96
N THR A 151 16.50 13.62 -39.82
CA THR A 151 15.61 12.49 -39.50
C THR A 151 16.31 11.22 -39.06
N ARG A 152 17.64 11.13 -39.17
CA ARG A 152 18.42 9.97 -38.69
C ARG A 152 18.68 9.98 -37.18
N ASN A 153 18.97 8.80 -36.65
CA ASN A 153 19.47 8.53 -35.29
C ASN A 153 18.53 8.98 -34.17
N TRP A 154 17.23 8.90 -34.39
CA TRP A 154 16.24 9.12 -33.33
C TRP A 154 15.96 7.80 -32.61
N HIS A 155 16.02 7.87 -31.29
CA HIS A 155 15.74 6.77 -30.38
C HIS A 155 14.54 7.15 -29.53
N LEU A 156 13.49 6.34 -29.59
CA LEU A 156 12.30 6.46 -28.76
C LEU A 156 12.39 5.40 -27.66
N SER A 157 12.15 5.79 -26.42
CA SER A 157 12.03 4.88 -25.29
C SER A 157 10.73 5.12 -24.55
N THR A 158 10.09 4.05 -24.11
CA THR A 158 8.81 4.13 -23.38
C THR A 158 8.81 3.11 -22.25
N ILE A 159 8.37 3.55 -21.09
CA ILE A 159 8.04 2.67 -19.97
C ILE A 159 6.57 2.89 -19.65
N TYR A 160 5.79 1.82 -19.66
CA TYR A 160 4.39 1.87 -19.27
C TYR A 160 4.17 0.93 -18.10
N GLN A 161 3.54 1.42 -17.03
CA GLN A 161 3.18 0.64 -15.86
C GLN A 161 1.72 0.87 -15.54
N VAL A 162 0.99 -0.21 -15.26
CA VAL A 162 -0.36 -0.13 -14.71
C VAL A 162 -0.56 -1.25 -13.69
N GLN A 163 -1.23 -0.93 -12.60
CA GLN A 163 -1.54 -1.91 -11.57
C GLN A 163 -2.86 -1.64 -10.87
N SER A 164 -3.45 -2.70 -10.32
CA SER A 164 -4.58 -2.58 -9.39
C SER A 164 -4.17 -1.87 -8.10
N GLY A 165 -5.15 -1.27 -7.43
CA GLY A 165 -4.94 -0.65 -6.12
C GLY A 165 -4.72 -1.66 -5.00
N PHE A 166 -4.25 -1.15 -3.87
CA PHE A 166 -4.13 -1.94 -2.65
C PHE A 166 -5.48 -2.11 -1.96
N PRO A 167 -5.71 -3.21 -1.24
CA PRO A 167 -6.87 -3.30 -0.38
C PRO A 167 -6.75 -2.34 0.82
N LEU A 168 -7.85 -2.09 1.51
CA LEU A 168 -7.90 -1.28 2.73
C LEU A 168 -9.06 -1.73 3.61
N THR A 169 -8.90 -1.52 4.92
CA THR A 169 -9.94 -1.81 5.92
C THR A 169 -10.67 -0.53 6.29
N ILE A 170 -12.00 -0.54 6.18
CA ILE A 170 -12.85 0.54 6.68
C ILE A 170 -12.95 0.42 8.20
N SER A 171 -12.52 1.47 8.87
CA SER A 171 -12.36 1.52 10.31
C SER A 171 -13.12 2.70 10.90
N VAL A 172 -13.09 2.79 12.23
CA VAL A 172 -13.35 4.04 12.94
C VAL A 172 -12.03 4.61 13.43
N PHE A 173 -11.96 5.94 13.49
CA PHE A 173 -10.89 6.62 14.18
C PHE A 173 -11.15 6.53 15.69
N GLY A 174 -10.16 6.06 16.44
CA GLY A 174 -10.21 5.85 17.89
C GLY A 174 -10.72 4.46 18.32
N ASP A 175 -11.14 4.37 19.58
CA ASP A 175 -11.54 3.12 20.26
C ASP A 175 -13.02 3.15 20.65
N THR A 176 -13.91 3.05 19.66
CA THR A 176 -15.37 3.02 19.92
C THR A 176 -15.79 1.77 20.72
N ALA A 177 -14.99 0.70 20.68
CA ALA A 177 -15.19 -0.50 21.46
C ALA A 177 -14.81 -0.32 22.95
N ASN A 178 -14.05 0.73 23.30
CA ASN A 178 -13.51 0.97 24.64
C ASN A 178 -12.72 -0.25 25.16
N SER A 179 -11.86 -0.81 24.31
CA SER A 179 -11.09 -2.03 24.55
C SER A 179 -9.66 -1.75 25.07
N GLY A 180 -9.24 -0.48 25.07
CA GLY A 180 -7.92 -0.06 25.52
C GLY A 180 -6.81 -0.28 24.49
N VAL A 181 -7.12 -0.05 23.21
CA VAL A 181 -6.14 -0.06 22.10
C VAL A 181 -5.02 0.95 22.34
N VAL A 182 -3.86 0.70 21.71
CA VAL A 182 -2.69 1.59 21.81
C VAL A 182 -2.96 2.88 21.03
N LEU A 183 -2.52 4.02 21.58
CA LEU A 183 -2.64 5.31 20.90
C LEU A 183 -1.97 5.27 19.52
N GLY A 184 -2.67 5.75 18.50
CA GLY A 184 -2.23 5.73 17.10
C GLY A 184 -2.61 4.47 16.32
N GLU A 185 -3.11 3.43 17.00
CA GLU A 185 -3.70 2.25 16.36
C GLU A 185 -5.21 2.41 16.27
N ASN A 186 -5.78 2.09 15.09
CA ASN A 186 -7.23 2.17 14.84
C ASN A 186 -7.76 0.81 14.33
N PRO A 187 -7.73 -0.24 15.17
CA PRO A 187 -8.08 -1.60 14.74
C PRO A 187 -9.59 -1.83 14.68
N ILE A 188 -10.39 -0.96 15.29
CA ILE A 188 -11.84 -1.10 15.30
C ILE A 188 -12.39 -0.80 13.91
N ARG A 189 -13.08 -1.77 13.34
CA ARG A 189 -13.65 -1.78 12.01
C ARG A 189 -15.04 -1.13 12.02
N ALA A 190 -15.49 -0.68 10.86
CA ALA A 190 -16.87 -0.22 10.70
C ALA A 190 -17.86 -1.40 10.62
N ASN A 191 -19.17 -1.10 10.58
CA ASN A 191 -20.21 -2.05 10.19
C ASN A 191 -20.56 -1.91 8.71
N VAL A 192 -20.92 -3.02 8.05
CA VAL A 192 -21.57 -3.01 6.74
C VAL A 192 -23.06 -2.72 6.89
N THR A 193 -23.63 -1.93 5.99
CA THR A 193 -25.07 -1.60 5.99
C THR A 193 -25.88 -2.46 5.01
N GLY A 194 -25.20 -3.23 4.17
CA GLY A 194 -25.80 -3.97 3.05
C GLY A 194 -25.93 -3.17 1.75
N GLN A 195 -25.60 -1.88 1.75
CA GLN A 195 -25.53 -1.09 0.51
C GLN A 195 -24.30 -1.49 -0.32
N PRO A 196 -24.33 -1.33 -1.66
CA PRO A 196 -23.19 -1.65 -2.51
C PRO A 196 -22.01 -0.71 -2.21
N ILE A 197 -20.81 -1.27 -2.06
CA ILE A 197 -19.58 -0.51 -1.79
C ILE A 197 -19.24 0.42 -2.95
N PHE A 198 -19.49 -0.02 -4.19
CA PHE A 198 -19.27 0.78 -5.38
C PHE A 198 -20.57 0.92 -6.17
N GLY A 199 -20.77 2.09 -6.76
CA GLY A 199 -21.97 2.44 -7.51
C GLY A 199 -21.75 3.62 -8.44
N ALA A 200 -22.83 4.15 -9.01
CA ALA A 200 -22.77 5.35 -9.83
C ALA A 200 -22.18 6.52 -9.03
N GLY A 201 -21.26 7.28 -9.65
CA GLY A 201 -20.57 8.40 -8.99
C GLY A 201 -19.41 8.03 -8.07
N THR A 202 -19.12 6.74 -7.87
CA THR A 202 -17.92 6.28 -7.15
C THR A 202 -16.67 6.28 -8.04
N HIS A 203 -15.50 5.91 -7.52
CA HIS A 203 -14.19 5.94 -8.20
C HIS A 203 -13.72 7.36 -8.58
N THR A 204 -14.13 8.37 -7.81
CA THR A 204 -13.66 9.75 -7.94
C THR A 204 -12.86 10.17 -6.71
N ALA A 205 -12.17 11.29 -6.78
CA ALA A 205 -11.48 11.84 -5.61
C ALA A 205 -12.46 12.27 -4.50
N ASP A 206 -13.65 12.76 -4.86
CA ASP A 206 -14.65 13.22 -3.89
C ASP A 206 -15.52 12.08 -3.34
N ALA A 207 -15.58 10.95 -4.03
CA ALA A 207 -16.31 9.76 -3.61
C ALA A 207 -15.65 8.51 -4.23
N TRP A 208 -14.69 7.92 -3.54
CA TRP A 208 -14.03 6.72 -4.04
C TRP A 208 -14.94 5.49 -3.93
N PHE A 209 -15.62 5.34 -2.80
CA PHE A 209 -16.64 4.31 -2.55
C PHE A 209 -17.91 4.95 -1.99
N ASN A 210 -19.00 4.19 -2.00
CA ASN A 210 -20.26 4.57 -1.37
C ASN A 210 -20.10 4.59 0.15
N THR A 211 -20.05 5.78 0.75
CA THR A 211 -19.89 5.96 2.19
C THR A 211 -21.06 5.38 2.98
N ALA A 212 -22.28 5.35 2.40
CA ALA A 212 -23.46 4.75 3.03
C ALA A 212 -23.41 3.21 3.10
N ALA A 213 -22.41 2.56 2.47
CA ALA A 213 -22.15 1.13 2.64
C ALA A 213 -21.58 0.78 4.02
N PHE A 214 -21.15 1.78 4.77
CA PHE A 214 -20.51 1.62 6.07
C PHE A 214 -21.16 2.50 7.13
N ALA A 215 -21.15 2.03 8.37
CA ALA A 215 -21.62 2.78 9.51
C ALA A 215 -20.68 2.60 10.71
N THR A 216 -20.62 3.60 11.57
CA THR A 216 -19.96 3.46 12.88
C THR A 216 -20.68 2.34 13.66
N PRO A 217 -19.94 1.36 14.22
CA PRO A 217 -20.55 0.33 15.06
C PRO A 217 -21.15 0.94 16.32
N ALA A 218 -22.08 0.23 16.95
CA ALA A 218 -22.65 0.66 18.22
C ALA A 218 -21.53 0.87 19.26
N ALA A 219 -21.71 1.84 20.14
CA ALA A 219 -20.74 2.08 21.21
C ALA A 219 -20.49 0.80 22.00
N PHE A 220 -19.22 0.55 22.33
CA PHE A 220 -18.78 -0.63 23.07
C PHE A 220 -18.96 -1.96 22.32
N THR A 221 -18.94 -1.93 20.99
CA THR A 221 -18.98 -3.14 20.15
C THR A 221 -17.86 -3.13 19.11
N PHE A 222 -17.51 -4.31 18.60
CA PHE A 222 -16.65 -4.46 17.43
C PHE A 222 -17.46 -4.33 16.14
N GLY A 223 -16.80 -3.89 15.07
CA GLY A 223 -17.40 -3.85 13.74
C GLY A 223 -17.37 -5.19 13.02
N ASP A 224 -18.19 -5.33 11.98
CA ASP A 224 -18.34 -6.56 11.18
C ASP A 224 -17.69 -6.48 9.78
N VAL A 225 -17.14 -5.33 9.38
CA VAL A 225 -16.37 -5.22 8.15
C VAL A 225 -15.19 -6.20 8.17
N GLY A 226 -15.05 -6.97 7.09
CA GLY A 226 -13.89 -7.82 6.90
C GLY A 226 -12.62 -6.98 6.75
N ARG A 227 -11.49 -7.51 7.19
CA ARG A 227 -10.20 -6.85 6.96
C ARG A 227 -9.93 -6.77 5.45
N ASN A 228 -9.43 -5.64 4.99
CA ASN A 228 -8.89 -5.45 3.63
C ASN A 228 -9.87 -5.84 2.51
N THR A 229 -11.17 -5.53 2.68
CA THR A 229 -12.24 -5.88 1.73
C THR A 229 -12.59 -4.78 0.73
N VAL A 230 -12.14 -3.54 0.95
CA VAL A 230 -12.32 -2.42 -0.01
C VAL A 230 -11.02 -2.22 -0.75
N TYR A 231 -11.07 -1.86 -2.04
CA TYR A 231 -9.86 -1.60 -2.84
C TYR A 231 -9.74 -0.11 -3.15
N GLY A 232 -8.53 0.43 -2.95
CA GLY A 232 -8.18 1.80 -3.32
C GLY A 232 -7.91 1.96 -4.82
N PRO A 233 -7.56 3.18 -5.26
CA PRO A 233 -7.19 3.46 -6.64
C PRO A 233 -6.01 2.63 -7.12
N GLY A 234 -6.08 2.21 -8.39
CA GLY A 234 -4.92 1.70 -9.11
C GLY A 234 -3.91 2.79 -9.43
N MET A 235 -2.79 2.37 -10.00
CA MET A 235 -1.77 3.28 -10.51
C MET A 235 -1.54 3.02 -11.99
N GLN A 236 -1.37 4.09 -12.77
CA GLN A 236 -1.00 4.08 -14.16
C GLN A 236 0.01 5.19 -14.45
N THR A 237 1.14 4.83 -15.05
CA THR A 237 2.16 5.78 -15.50
C THR A 237 2.66 5.42 -16.90
N LEU A 238 2.91 6.45 -17.69
CA LEU A 238 3.59 6.36 -18.98
C LEU A 238 4.78 7.30 -18.94
N ASP A 239 5.99 6.76 -18.96
CA ASP A 239 7.21 7.52 -19.12
C ASP A 239 7.69 7.40 -20.57
N PHE A 240 8.12 8.52 -21.14
CA PHE A 240 8.50 8.62 -22.53
C PHE A 240 9.83 9.37 -22.63
N ALA A 241 10.74 8.88 -23.44
CA ALA A 241 11.97 9.59 -23.75
C ALA A 241 12.23 9.57 -25.24
N VAL A 242 12.73 10.70 -25.74
CA VAL A 242 13.22 10.83 -27.10
C VAL A 242 14.66 11.31 -27.03
N ALA A 243 15.54 10.61 -27.73
CA ALA A 243 16.94 10.96 -27.83
C ALA A 243 17.37 10.99 -29.29
N ARG A 244 18.37 11.81 -29.58
CA ARG A 244 19.03 11.85 -30.88
C ARG A 244 20.52 11.99 -30.70
N GLU A 245 21.26 11.18 -31.43
CA GLU A 245 22.72 11.27 -31.50
C GLU A 245 23.16 11.75 -32.89
N PHE A 246 24.00 12.77 -32.95
CA PHE A 246 24.58 13.20 -34.21
C PHE A 246 26.06 13.53 -34.06
N SER A 247 26.83 13.13 -35.07
CA SER A 247 28.25 13.46 -35.20
C SER A 247 28.36 14.85 -35.82
N TRP A 248 29.03 15.76 -35.11
CA TRP A 248 29.29 17.12 -35.61
C TRP A 248 30.67 17.22 -36.29
N ALA A 249 31.64 16.41 -35.85
CA ALA A 249 32.98 16.25 -36.45
C ALA A 249 33.44 14.79 -36.34
N GLU A 250 34.57 14.44 -36.97
CA GLU A 250 35.08 13.05 -37.05
C GLU A 250 35.27 12.36 -35.68
N ARG A 251 35.46 13.13 -34.60
CA ARG A 251 35.62 12.61 -33.23
C ARG A 251 34.57 13.10 -32.24
N THR A 252 33.72 14.06 -32.61
CA THR A 252 32.79 14.69 -31.67
C THR A 252 31.36 14.17 -31.87
N ARG A 253 30.83 13.51 -30.85
CA ARG A 253 29.42 13.05 -30.79
C ARG A 253 28.62 13.93 -29.84
N PHE A 254 27.48 14.43 -30.32
CA PHE A 254 26.51 15.15 -29.52
C PHE A 254 25.24 14.31 -29.36
N GLN A 255 24.79 14.16 -28.12
CA GLN A 255 23.53 13.51 -27.80
C GLN A 255 22.61 14.52 -27.11
N PHE A 256 21.41 14.67 -27.66
CA PHE A 256 20.31 15.36 -27.00
C PHE A 256 19.28 14.34 -26.54
N ARG A 257 18.74 14.51 -25.33
CA ARG A 257 17.71 13.64 -24.77
C ARG A 257 16.69 14.46 -24.00
N ALA A 258 15.42 14.23 -24.30
CA ALA A 258 14.28 14.75 -23.55
C ALA A 258 13.51 13.59 -22.95
N GLU A 259 13.25 13.67 -21.65
CA GLU A 259 12.49 12.67 -20.87
C GLU A 259 11.24 13.30 -20.28
N PHE A 260 10.16 12.56 -20.32
CA PHE A 260 8.84 12.94 -19.86
C PHE A 260 8.36 11.84 -18.90
N PHE A 261 8.49 12.09 -17.60
CA PHE A 261 7.93 11.22 -16.57
C PHE A 261 6.46 11.56 -16.40
N ASN A 262 5.60 10.54 -16.33
CA ASN A 262 4.15 10.70 -16.38
C ASN A 262 3.73 11.59 -17.57
N ALA A 263 4.15 11.23 -18.78
CA ALA A 263 3.96 11.98 -20.02
C ALA A 263 2.49 12.35 -20.29
N LEU A 264 1.55 11.49 -19.91
CA LEU A 264 0.11 11.71 -20.03
C LEU A 264 -0.47 12.63 -18.95
N ASN A 265 0.34 13.02 -17.95
CA ASN A 265 -0.09 13.75 -16.76
C ASN A 265 -1.30 13.10 -16.07
N HIS A 266 -1.30 11.76 -16.01
CA HIS A 266 -2.35 11.00 -15.35
C HIS A 266 -2.21 11.17 -13.83
N VAL A 267 -3.30 11.52 -13.16
CA VAL A 267 -3.31 11.69 -11.71
C VAL A 267 -3.53 10.32 -11.07
N ASN A 268 -2.48 9.77 -10.46
CA ASN A 268 -2.61 8.60 -9.61
C ASN A 268 -3.14 9.05 -8.25
N LEU A 269 -4.41 8.73 -7.97
CA LEU A 269 -5.04 9.05 -6.71
C LEU A 269 -4.40 8.27 -5.55
N GLY A 270 -4.29 8.91 -4.39
CA GLY A 270 -3.82 8.28 -3.15
C GLY A 270 -4.85 7.38 -2.50
N THR A 271 -4.60 7.05 -1.22
CA THR A 271 -5.53 6.20 -0.46
C THR A 271 -6.73 7.03 0.01
N PRO A 272 -7.98 6.56 -0.17
CA PRO A 272 -9.14 7.26 0.37
C PRO A 272 -9.15 7.24 1.89
N ASP A 273 -9.74 8.27 2.51
CA ASP A 273 -9.98 8.25 3.95
C ASP A 273 -10.91 7.08 4.29
N ARG A 274 -10.44 6.24 5.21
CA ARG A 274 -11.05 4.95 5.54
C ARG A 274 -11.80 4.96 6.88
N PHE A 275 -11.94 6.12 7.51
CA PHE A 275 -12.52 6.24 8.85
C PHE A 275 -13.96 6.76 8.78
N VAL A 276 -14.94 5.91 9.07
CA VAL A 276 -16.37 6.23 8.89
C VAL A 276 -16.87 7.40 9.75
N ASN A 277 -16.14 7.75 10.80
CA ASN A 277 -16.45 8.84 11.73
C ASN A 277 -15.61 10.12 11.49
N THR A 278 -14.97 10.26 10.33
CA THR A 278 -14.27 11.50 9.92
C THR A 278 -15.05 12.26 8.85
N PRO A 279 -14.88 13.59 8.74
CA PRO A 279 -15.53 14.38 7.69
C PRO A 279 -15.07 14.03 6.27
N GLN A 280 -13.85 13.49 6.12
CA GLN A 280 -13.23 13.17 4.85
C GLN A 280 -13.54 11.75 4.36
N PHE A 281 -14.35 10.98 5.08
CA PHE A 281 -14.60 9.57 4.79
C PHE A 281 -14.98 9.31 3.31
N GLY A 282 -14.23 8.43 2.65
CA GLY A 282 -14.42 8.09 1.24
C GLY A 282 -13.83 9.08 0.23
N THR A 283 -13.26 10.20 0.68
CA THR A 283 -12.57 11.17 -0.18
C THR A 283 -11.07 10.90 -0.26
N ILE A 284 -10.42 11.39 -1.32
CA ILE A 284 -8.98 11.31 -1.55
C ILE A 284 -8.44 12.72 -1.71
N THR A 285 -7.52 13.11 -0.82
CA THR A 285 -6.96 14.46 -0.78
C THR A 285 -5.51 14.55 -1.26
N GLU A 286 -4.94 13.45 -1.71
CA GLU A 286 -3.53 13.37 -2.13
C GLU A 286 -3.37 12.60 -3.45
N ALA A 287 -2.27 12.89 -4.15
CA ALA A 287 -1.81 12.10 -5.29
C ALA A 287 -0.69 11.15 -4.83
N ALA A 288 -0.75 9.90 -5.28
CA ALA A 288 0.23 8.87 -4.96
C ALA A 288 1.57 9.04 -5.70
N THR A 289 1.57 9.77 -6.83
CA THR A 289 2.76 10.02 -7.64
C THR A 289 2.86 11.50 -8.01
N PRO A 290 4.07 12.03 -8.27
CA PRO A 290 4.23 13.35 -8.86
C PRO A 290 3.46 13.51 -10.18
N GLY A 291 3.10 14.76 -10.49
CA GLY A 291 2.60 15.12 -11.82
C GLY A 291 3.68 14.98 -12.89
N ARG A 292 3.36 15.39 -14.12
CA ARG A 292 4.31 15.32 -15.23
C ARG A 292 5.61 16.07 -14.94
N GLN A 293 6.75 15.42 -15.16
CA GLN A 293 8.07 16.03 -15.07
C GLN A 293 8.81 15.91 -16.40
N ILE A 294 9.50 16.97 -16.80
CA ILE A 294 10.26 17.01 -18.05
C ILE A 294 11.73 17.26 -17.72
N GLN A 295 12.62 16.41 -18.21
CA GLN A 295 14.06 16.55 -18.07
C GLN A 295 14.71 16.66 -19.44
N LEU A 296 15.64 17.61 -19.58
CA LEU A 296 16.41 17.81 -20.80
C LEU A 296 17.89 17.58 -20.46
N SER A 297 18.57 16.83 -21.30
CA SER A 297 20.01 16.59 -21.15
C SER A 297 20.72 16.68 -22.50
N ALA A 298 21.95 17.16 -22.45
CA ALA A 298 22.86 17.20 -23.57
C ALA A 298 24.21 16.62 -23.13
N ARG A 299 24.79 15.77 -23.97
CA ARG A 299 26.11 15.18 -23.72
C ARG A 299 26.99 15.34 -24.94
N VAL A 300 28.23 15.73 -24.70
CA VAL A 300 29.32 15.78 -25.69
C VAL A 300 30.32 14.69 -25.34
N SER A 301 30.76 13.92 -26.34
CA SER A 301 31.85 12.93 -26.19
C SER A 301 32.91 13.17 -27.27
N PHE A 302 34.18 12.99 -26.91
CA PHE A 302 35.37 13.22 -27.74
C PHE A 302 36.32 12.03 -27.72
#